data_AF-A0A5N3UQC3-F1
#
_entry.id   AF-A0A5N3UQC3-F1
#
_cell.length_a   1.000
_cell.length_b   1.000
_cell.length_c   1.000
_cell.angle_alpha   90.00
_cell.angle_beta   90.00
_cell.angle_gamma   90.00
#
_symmetry.space_group_name_H-M   'P 1'
#
loop_
_entity.id
_entity.type
_entity.pdbx_description
1 polymer ?
#
loop_
_entity_poly.entity_id
_entity_poly.type
_entity_poly.pdbx_seq_one_letter_code
_entity_poly.pdbx_strand_id
1 'polypeptide(L)'
;MFSGLKDVTVGRLPGKVAGQQFLIQDCENCNIYIFDHSATVTIDDCTNCVIFLGPVKGSVFFRNCRDCKCALACQQFRVRDCRKLEVFLCCATQPIIESSTNIKFSCFQWYYPELAFQFKDAGLSIFNNTWSSIHDFTPVSGERNWSLLPEDAVVQDHVPLPTTEELKAVRVSTEASRSIVPVSRGQRQKSSDESCLVVLFAGDYTIANARKLIDEKTAIEANTVILHESSDILNLLTCSLRLHHLASKVLDNLSWVVTATFKSLKGIRNRCRIVSDILSNFAVIIWQ
;
A
#
# COMPACT_ATOMS: atom_id res chain seq x y z
N MET A 1 -3.84 -7.97 23.07
CA MET A 1 -3.33 -9.21 22.46
C MET A 1 -4.48 -10.16 22.19
N PHE A 2 -4.31 -11.05 21.21
CA PHE A 2 -5.12 -12.24 21.00
C PHE A 2 -4.20 -13.45 21.08
N SER A 3 -4.59 -14.48 21.85
CA SER A 3 -3.72 -15.61 22.18
C SER A 3 -4.55 -16.89 22.28
N GLY A 4 -4.11 -17.98 21.66
CA GLY A 4 -4.71 -19.30 21.86
C GLY A 4 -6.16 -19.42 21.35
N LEU A 5 -6.57 -18.53 20.45
CA LEU A 5 -7.94 -18.50 19.92
C LEU A 5 -8.11 -19.56 18.82
N LYS A 6 -9.28 -20.20 18.78
CA LYS A 6 -9.63 -21.20 17.75
C LYS A 6 -11.03 -20.98 17.22
N ASP A 7 -11.20 -21.08 15.91
CA ASP A 7 -12.51 -21.09 15.23
C ASP A 7 -13.40 -19.87 15.57
N VAL A 8 -12.79 -18.70 15.76
CA VAL A 8 -13.49 -17.47 16.17
C VAL A 8 -13.22 -16.30 15.24
N THR A 9 -14.18 -15.40 15.17
CA THR A 9 -14.00 -14.06 14.59
C THR A 9 -13.88 -13.04 15.71
N VAL A 10 -12.78 -12.30 15.75
CA VAL A 10 -12.49 -11.31 16.79
C VAL A 10 -11.91 -10.04 16.18
N GLY A 11 -11.97 -8.93 16.92
CA GLY A 11 -11.39 -7.69 16.42
C GLY A 11 -11.32 -6.56 17.42
N ARG A 12 -10.88 -5.41 16.93
CA ARG A 12 -10.84 -4.14 17.65
C ARG A 12 -11.46 -3.08 16.77
N LEU A 13 -12.44 -2.36 17.34
CA LEU A 13 -13.05 -1.20 16.71
C LEU A 13 -12.10 0.02 16.73
N PRO A 14 -12.37 1.04 15.91
CA PRO A 14 -11.61 2.29 15.94
C PRO A 14 -11.50 2.88 17.35
N GLY A 15 -10.31 3.37 17.69
CA GLY A 15 -9.99 3.95 19.00
C GLY A 15 -9.74 2.95 20.13
N LYS A 16 -9.82 1.64 19.89
CA LYS A 16 -9.59 0.60 20.92
C LYS A 16 -8.13 0.15 21.04
N VAL A 17 -7.28 0.45 20.06
CA VAL A 17 -5.83 0.18 20.11
C VAL A 17 -5.05 1.47 20.28
N ALA A 18 -5.44 2.54 19.57
CA ALA A 18 -4.91 3.89 19.71
C ALA A 18 -3.37 3.96 19.71
N GLY A 19 -2.74 3.31 18.73
CA GLY A 19 -1.29 3.37 18.54
C GLY A 19 -0.48 2.51 19.52
N GLN A 20 -1.13 1.68 20.34
CA GLN A 20 -0.44 0.72 21.19
C GLN A 20 0.13 -0.46 20.38
N GLN A 21 1.05 -1.20 20.99
CA GLN A 21 1.53 -2.47 20.43
C GLN A 21 0.43 -3.54 20.49
N PHE A 22 0.41 -4.42 19.50
CA PHE A 22 -0.53 -5.54 19.47
C PHE A 22 0.18 -6.86 19.18
N LEU A 23 -0.26 -7.93 19.85
CA LEU A 23 0.28 -9.27 19.69
C LEU A 23 -0.85 -10.22 19.33
N ILE A 24 -0.63 -11.04 18.30
CA ILE A 24 -1.49 -12.15 17.89
C ILE A 24 -0.62 -13.41 17.95
N GLN A 25 -0.98 -14.40 18.76
CA GLN A 25 -0.17 -15.61 18.90
C GLN A 25 -1.03 -16.86 19.07
N ASP A 26 -0.55 -18.00 18.58
CA ASP A 26 -1.19 -19.31 18.77
C ASP A 26 -2.67 -19.35 18.32
N CYS A 27 -3.02 -18.61 17.26
CA CYS A 27 -4.38 -18.58 16.73
C CYS A 27 -4.57 -19.58 15.58
N GLU A 28 -5.69 -20.29 15.57
CA GLU A 28 -6.02 -21.30 14.56
C GLU A 28 -7.42 -21.06 14.00
N ASN A 29 -7.60 -21.09 12.67
CA ASN A 29 -8.90 -20.93 12.02
C ASN A 29 -9.65 -19.64 12.44
N CYS A 30 -8.92 -18.55 12.67
CA CYS A 30 -9.49 -17.30 13.18
C CYS A 30 -9.61 -16.22 12.11
N ASN A 31 -10.66 -15.40 12.19
CA ASN A 31 -10.75 -14.14 11.46
C ASN A 31 -10.50 -12.99 12.42
N ILE A 32 -9.45 -12.20 12.20
CA ILE A 32 -8.96 -11.18 13.12
C ILE A 32 -8.97 -9.83 12.43
N TYR A 33 -9.74 -8.87 12.95
CA TYR A 33 -9.86 -7.54 12.36
C TYR A 33 -9.48 -6.44 13.34
N ILE A 34 -8.33 -5.79 13.14
CA ILE A 34 -7.88 -4.66 13.95
C ILE A 34 -8.16 -3.37 13.16
N PHE A 35 -9.33 -2.77 13.35
CA PHE A 35 -9.74 -1.52 12.69
C PHE A 35 -9.21 -0.27 13.40
N ASP A 36 -7.93 -0.28 13.75
CA ASP A 36 -7.26 0.85 14.40
C ASP A 36 -5.76 0.86 14.09
N HIS A 37 -5.12 2.01 14.28
CA HIS A 37 -3.68 2.14 14.15
C HIS A 37 -2.94 1.55 15.35
N SER A 38 -1.73 1.04 15.11
CA SER A 38 -0.89 0.36 16.10
C SER A 38 0.57 0.82 16.00
N ALA A 39 1.34 0.71 17.09
CA ALA A 39 2.78 0.98 17.05
C ALA A 39 3.55 -0.11 16.29
N THR A 40 3.32 -1.36 16.66
CA THR A 40 3.94 -2.55 16.07
C THR A 40 3.00 -3.73 16.27
N VAL A 41 3.02 -4.68 15.34
CA VAL A 41 2.24 -5.92 15.44
C VAL A 41 3.12 -7.13 15.20
N THR A 42 3.03 -8.10 16.10
CA THR A 42 3.68 -9.41 15.95
C THR A 42 2.61 -10.48 15.82
N ILE A 43 2.77 -11.37 14.84
CA ILE A 43 1.90 -12.51 14.57
C ILE A 43 2.75 -13.78 14.64
N ASP A 44 2.49 -14.58 15.66
CA ASP A 44 3.28 -15.78 15.98
C ASP A 44 2.43 -17.04 15.90
N ASP A 45 2.98 -18.09 15.30
CA ASP A 45 2.44 -19.46 15.40
C ASP A 45 0.95 -19.55 15.00
N CYS A 46 0.52 -18.69 14.07
CA CYS A 46 -0.87 -18.63 13.60
C CYS A 46 -1.08 -19.53 12.37
N THR A 47 -2.21 -20.24 12.35
CA THR A 47 -2.56 -21.21 11.31
C THR A 47 -3.92 -20.90 10.72
N ASN A 48 -4.04 -20.89 9.39
CA ASN A 48 -5.33 -20.75 8.69
C ASN A 48 -6.15 -19.55 9.18
N CYS A 49 -5.50 -18.39 9.30
CA CYS A 49 -6.12 -17.17 9.82
C CYS A 49 -6.33 -16.13 8.72
N VAL A 50 -7.46 -15.41 8.79
CA VAL A 50 -7.70 -14.20 8.03
C VAL A 50 -7.39 -13.01 8.92
N ILE A 51 -6.54 -12.07 8.48
CA ILE A 51 -6.08 -10.97 9.34
C ILE A 51 -6.15 -9.63 8.60
N PHE A 52 -6.99 -8.72 9.10
CA PHE A 52 -6.93 -7.30 8.74
C PHE A 52 -6.21 -6.52 9.84
N LEU A 53 -5.20 -5.74 9.47
CA LEU A 53 -4.55 -4.77 10.36
C LEU A 53 -4.68 -3.36 9.80
N GLY A 54 -5.16 -2.44 10.63
CA GLY A 54 -5.05 -1.02 10.37
C GLY A 54 -3.58 -0.56 10.30
N PRO A 55 -3.36 0.75 10.08
CA PRO A 55 -2.03 1.32 9.86
C PRO A 55 -1.07 1.06 11.03
N VAL A 56 0.07 0.42 10.76
CA VAL A 56 1.08 0.10 11.77
C VAL A 56 2.28 1.03 11.59
N LYS A 57 2.50 1.92 12.56
CA LYS A 57 3.56 2.95 12.52
C LYS A 57 4.95 2.36 12.29
N GLY A 58 5.23 1.22 12.92
CA GLY A 58 6.51 0.53 12.83
C GLY A 58 6.41 -0.77 12.02
N SER A 59 6.79 -1.87 12.65
CA SER A 59 6.88 -3.17 11.99
C SER A 59 5.63 -4.02 12.16
N VAL A 60 5.32 -4.78 11.10
CA VAL A 60 4.52 -6.00 11.20
C VAL A 60 5.46 -7.18 10.99
N PHE A 61 5.45 -8.13 11.94
CA PHE A 61 6.34 -9.29 11.90
C PHE A 61 5.55 -10.59 12.04
N PHE A 62 5.54 -11.38 10.97
CA PHE A 62 5.04 -12.76 10.96
C PHE A 62 6.16 -13.75 11.29
N ARG A 63 5.93 -14.65 12.26
CA ARG A 63 6.84 -15.73 12.63
C ARG A 63 6.06 -17.04 12.73
N ASN A 64 6.59 -18.13 12.15
CA ASN A 64 5.99 -19.46 12.23
C ASN A 64 4.51 -19.55 11.78
N CYS A 65 4.06 -18.66 10.88
CA CYS A 65 2.67 -18.60 10.44
C CYS A 65 2.45 -19.43 9.17
N ARG A 66 1.27 -20.07 9.06
CA ARG A 66 0.92 -20.91 7.91
C ARG A 66 -0.50 -20.69 7.42
N ASP A 67 -0.66 -20.70 6.10
CA ASP A 67 -1.96 -20.62 5.41
C ASP A 67 -2.79 -19.38 5.83
N CYS A 68 -2.14 -18.25 6.12
CA CYS A 68 -2.82 -17.01 6.51
C CYS A 68 -3.06 -16.08 5.31
N LYS A 69 -4.20 -15.38 5.33
CA LYS A 69 -4.56 -14.37 4.34
C LYS A 69 -4.74 -13.02 5.01
N CYS A 70 -4.05 -12.00 4.52
CA CYS A 70 -3.89 -10.76 5.27
C CYS A 70 -4.10 -9.51 4.39
N ALA A 71 -4.64 -8.45 4.98
CA ALA A 71 -4.64 -7.10 4.41
C ALA A 71 -4.13 -6.13 5.48
N LEU A 72 -3.04 -5.42 5.20
CA LEU A 72 -2.37 -4.58 6.20
C LEU A 72 -1.53 -3.45 5.61
N ALA A 73 -1.35 -2.41 6.41
CA ALA A 73 -0.47 -1.29 6.11
C ALA A 73 0.57 -1.12 7.22
N CYS A 74 1.85 -0.95 6.87
CA CYS A 74 2.93 -0.81 7.84
C CYS A 74 4.12 0.00 7.31
N GLN A 75 4.99 0.47 8.20
CA GLN A 75 6.27 1.02 7.78
C GLN A 75 7.22 -0.09 7.31
N GLN A 76 7.37 -1.16 8.10
CA GLN A 76 8.25 -2.29 7.80
C GLN A 76 7.48 -3.62 7.84
N PHE A 77 7.63 -4.42 6.80
CA PHE A 77 7.03 -5.74 6.71
C PHE A 77 8.09 -6.82 6.79
N ARG A 78 7.95 -7.76 7.74
CA ARG A 78 8.89 -8.85 7.99
C ARG A 78 8.16 -10.18 8.08
N VAL A 79 8.75 -11.21 7.47
CA VAL A 79 8.26 -12.59 7.53
C VAL A 79 9.44 -13.51 7.78
N ARG A 80 9.32 -14.39 8.79
CA ARG A 80 10.30 -15.44 9.05
C ARG A 80 9.59 -16.77 9.32
N ASP A 81 10.15 -17.87 8.81
CA ASP A 81 9.66 -19.23 9.09
C ASP A 81 8.17 -19.44 8.72
N CYS A 82 7.67 -18.75 7.70
CA CYS A 82 6.26 -18.82 7.31
C CYS A 82 6.03 -19.59 6.01
N ARG A 83 4.81 -20.09 5.82
CA ARG A 83 4.43 -20.82 4.62
C ARG A 83 3.04 -20.43 4.13
N LYS A 84 2.89 -20.21 2.82
CA LYS A 84 1.59 -19.93 2.19
C LYS A 84 0.87 -18.73 2.84
N LEU A 85 1.50 -17.56 2.81
CA LEU A 85 0.83 -16.31 3.17
C LEU A 85 0.37 -15.58 1.92
N GLU A 86 -0.81 -15.00 1.95
CA GLU A 86 -1.33 -14.14 0.88
C GLU A 86 -1.61 -12.75 1.48
N VAL A 87 -0.90 -11.72 1.02
CA VAL A 87 -0.87 -10.42 1.70
C VAL A 87 -1.18 -9.27 0.74
N PHE A 88 -2.27 -8.55 1.01
CA PHE A 88 -2.57 -7.24 0.41
C PHE A 88 -1.86 -6.17 1.24
N LEU A 89 -0.76 -5.63 0.70
CA LEU A 89 0.24 -4.90 1.46
C LEU A 89 0.32 -3.41 1.05
N CYS A 90 0.41 -2.56 2.06
CA CYS A 90 0.96 -1.20 1.94
C CYS A 90 2.20 -1.14 2.83
N CYS A 91 3.38 -0.97 2.22
CA CYS A 91 4.63 -0.96 2.97
C CYS A 91 5.49 0.22 2.55
N ALA A 92 5.87 1.07 3.51
CA ALA A 92 6.69 2.25 3.22
C ALA A 92 8.13 1.88 2.82
N THR A 93 8.66 0.79 3.36
CA THR A 93 9.99 0.26 3.03
C THR A 93 9.92 -1.04 2.23
N GLN A 94 11.08 -1.50 1.76
CA GLN A 94 11.21 -2.79 1.10
C GLN A 94 10.69 -3.93 2.02
N PRO A 95 9.67 -4.70 1.62
CA PRO A 95 9.23 -5.87 2.38
C PRO A 95 10.29 -6.97 2.38
N ILE A 96 10.48 -7.65 3.51
CA ILE A 96 11.50 -8.69 3.63
C ILE A 96 10.88 -10.05 4.01
N ILE A 97 11.44 -11.12 3.46
CA ILE A 97 11.14 -12.50 3.86
C ILE A 97 12.45 -13.25 4.16
N GLU A 98 12.36 -14.24 5.04
CA GLU A 98 13.47 -15.10 5.45
C GLU A 98 12.92 -16.49 5.81
N SER A 99 13.61 -17.56 5.42
CA SER A 99 13.26 -18.96 5.72
C SER A 99 11.78 -19.30 5.46
N SER A 100 11.20 -18.70 4.42
CA SER A 100 9.75 -18.73 4.16
C SER A 100 9.45 -19.14 2.73
N THR A 101 8.29 -19.75 2.49
CA THR A 101 7.92 -20.28 1.15
C THR A 101 6.48 -19.99 0.77
N ASN A 102 6.24 -19.78 -0.54
CA ASN A 102 4.93 -19.49 -1.12
C ASN A 102 4.26 -18.24 -0.49
N ILE A 103 5.01 -17.14 -0.39
CA ILE A 103 4.50 -15.86 0.10
C ILE A 103 4.02 -15.03 -1.09
N LYS A 104 2.74 -14.69 -1.15
CA LYS A 104 2.16 -13.94 -2.27
C LYS A 104 1.76 -12.55 -1.85
N PHE A 105 2.04 -11.57 -2.71
CA PHE A 105 1.78 -10.16 -2.44
C PHE A 105 0.80 -9.55 -3.46
N SER A 106 -0.07 -8.66 -3.00
CA SER A 106 -0.83 -7.72 -3.83
C SER A 106 -0.82 -6.32 -3.19
N CYS A 107 -1.25 -5.30 -3.93
CA CYS A 107 -1.40 -3.96 -3.38
C CYS A 107 -2.53 -3.94 -2.34
N PHE A 108 -2.34 -3.18 -1.25
CA PHE A 108 -3.41 -2.89 -0.31
C PHE A 108 -4.63 -2.30 -1.02
N GLN A 109 -5.81 -2.81 -0.68
CA GLN A 109 -7.09 -2.37 -1.24
C GLN A 109 -8.17 -2.45 -0.15
N TRP A 110 -8.40 -1.34 0.56
CA TRP A 110 -9.34 -1.28 1.68
C TRP A 110 -9.76 0.15 2.00
N TYR A 111 -10.97 0.30 2.53
CA TYR A 111 -11.53 1.56 2.99
C TYR A 111 -12.48 1.35 4.17
N TYR A 112 -12.42 2.26 5.14
CA TYR A 112 -13.51 2.60 6.07
C TYR A 112 -13.30 4.06 6.53
N PRO A 113 -14.33 4.75 7.05
CA PRO A 113 -14.29 6.19 7.29
C PRO A 113 -13.09 6.69 8.12
N GLU A 114 -12.72 5.95 9.17
CA GLU A 114 -11.67 6.31 10.12
C GLU A 114 -10.25 6.03 9.59
N LEU A 115 -10.12 5.19 8.56
CA LEU A 115 -8.84 4.67 8.08
C LEU A 115 -7.88 5.79 7.65
N ALA A 116 -8.40 6.86 7.02
CA ALA A 116 -7.59 7.99 6.58
C ALA A 116 -6.86 8.69 7.73
N PHE A 117 -7.56 8.92 8.85
CA PHE A 117 -6.96 9.52 10.05
C PHE A 117 -5.98 8.57 10.72
N GLN A 118 -6.29 7.27 10.72
CA GLN A 118 -5.38 6.26 11.28
C GLN A 118 -4.06 6.15 10.51
N PHE A 119 -4.06 6.35 9.18
CA PHE A 119 -2.82 6.45 8.39
C PHE A 119 -1.99 7.66 8.84
N LYS A 120 -2.64 8.80 9.05
CA LYS A 120 -2.01 10.02 9.57
C LYS A 120 -1.44 9.82 10.97
N ASP A 121 -2.20 9.22 11.88
CA ASP A 121 -1.78 8.97 13.27
C ASP A 121 -0.61 7.98 13.34
N ALA A 122 -0.58 6.99 12.44
CA ALA A 122 0.55 6.09 12.27
C ALA A 122 1.77 6.75 11.57
N GLY A 123 1.64 7.97 11.04
CA GLY A 123 2.70 8.63 10.28
C GLY A 123 3.02 7.96 8.95
N LEU A 124 2.06 7.27 8.33
CA LEU A 124 2.22 6.59 7.05
C LEU A 124 1.59 7.41 5.92
N SER A 125 2.38 7.69 4.88
CA SER A 125 1.83 8.24 3.63
C SER A 125 1.14 7.14 2.83
N ILE A 126 -0.07 7.42 2.34
CA ILE A 126 -0.80 6.53 1.43
C ILE A 126 -0.14 6.42 0.05
N PHE A 127 0.82 7.28 -0.26
CA PHE A 127 1.57 7.28 -1.51
C PHE A 127 2.86 6.48 -1.42
N ASN A 128 3.40 6.22 -0.22
CA ASN A 128 4.64 5.46 -0.05
C ASN A 128 4.34 3.97 0.10
N ASN A 129 4.31 3.27 -1.03
CA ASN A 129 3.97 1.86 -1.07
C ASN A 129 4.86 1.04 -2.02
N THR A 130 5.82 0.30 -1.46
CA THR A 130 6.74 -0.60 -2.19
C THR A 130 6.36 -2.08 -2.09
N TRP A 131 5.07 -2.39 -1.96
CA TRP A 131 4.52 -3.73 -1.68
C TRP A 131 5.03 -4.89 -2.55
N SER A 132 5.47 -4.62 -3.79
CA SER A 132 5.88 -5.66 -4.75
C SER A 132 7.40 -5.87 -4.85
N SER A 133 8.21 -5.06 -4.15
CA SER A 133 9.68 -5.08 -4.26
C SER A 133 10.31 -5.93 -3.16
N ILE A 134 10.07 -7.23 -3.16
CA ILE A 134 10.42 -8.10 -2.02
C ILE A 134 11.92 -8.40 -1.99
N HIS A 135 12.54 -8.30 -0.81
CA HIS A 135 13.87 -8.85 -0.57
C HIS A 135 13.74 -10.20 0.14
N ASP A 136 14.40 -11.22 -0.40
CA ASP A 136 14.46 -12.57 0.17
C ASP A 136 15.87 -12.81 0.70
N PHE A 137 16.00 -12.98 2.02
CA PHE A 137 17.27 -13.25 2.68
C PHE A 137 17.78 -14.68 2.48
N THR A 138 16.91 -15.60 2.09
CA THR A 138 17.22 -17.03 1.95
C THR A 138 16.71 -17.58 0.61
N PRO A 139 17.17 -17.01 -0.52
CA PRO A 139 16.73 -17.47 -1.84
C PRO A 139 17.22 -18.90 -2.10
N VAL A 140 16.36 -19.72 -2.70
CA VAL A 140 16.71 -21.07 -3.15
C VAL A 140 16.95 -21.04 -4.66
N SER A 141 18.08 -21.59 -5.11
CA SER A 141 18.43 -21.60 -6.54
C SER A 141 17.37 -22.34 -7.38
N GLY A 142 16.85 -21.68 -8.41
CA GLY A 142 15.85 -22.27 -9.32
C GLY A 142 14.40 -22.21 -8.82
N GLU A 143 14.18 -21.77 -7.58
CA GLU A 143 12.85 -21.60 -7.00
C GLU A 143 12.61 -20.13 -6.61
N ARG A 144 11.34 -19.75 -6.46
CA ARG A 144 10.99 -18.43 -5.92
C ARG A 144 10.09 -18.61 -4.70
N ASN A 145 10.60 -18.18 -3.55
CA ASN A 145 9.90 -18.25 -2.27
C ASN A 145 8.67 -17.34 -2.21
N TRP A 146 8.56 -16.38 -3.12
CA TRP A 146 7.46 -15.44 -3.19
C TRP A 146 6.98 -15.17 -4.61
N SER A 147 5.77 -14.67 -4.74
CA SER A 147 5.22 -14.23 -6.03
C SER A 147 4.20 -13.10 -5.83
N LEU A 148 3.66 -12.58 -6.92
CA LEU A 148 2.55 -11.63 -6.85
C LEU A 148 1.23 -12.38 -7.06
N LEU A 149 0.20 -12.03 -6.29
CA LEU A 149 -1.15 -12.51 -6.55
C LEU A 149 -1.63 -12.08 -7.95
N PRO A 150 -2.60 -12.77 -8.56
CA PRO A 150 -3.25 -12.30 -9.79
C PRO A 150 -3.73 -10.85 -9.67
N GLU A 151 -3.73 -10.12 -10.78
CA GLU A 151 -4.14 -8.70 -10.78
C GLU A 151 -5.66 -8.53 -10.64
N ASP A 152 -6.42 -9.54 -11.05
CA ASP A 152 -7.86 -9.68 -10.91
C ASP A 152 -8.30 -10.36 -9.59
N ALA A 153 -7.35 -10.61 -8.67
CA ALA A 153 -7.66 -11.20 -7.37
C ALA A 153 -8.65 -10.33 -6.58
N VAL A 154 -9.81 -10.90 -6.24
CA VAL A 154 -10.85 -10.21 -5.48
C VAL A 154 -10.48 -10.25 -4.00
N VAL A 155 -10.31 -9.08 -3.37
CA VAL A 155 -9.90 -8.96 -1.96
C VAL A 155 -10.76 -9.84 -1.03
N GLN A 156 -12.08 -9.87 -1.22
CA GLN A 156 -13.01 -10.59 -0.35
C GLN A 156 -12.88 -12.12 -0.40
N ASP A 157 -12.34 -12.68 -1.48
CA ASP A 157 -12.07 -14.13 -1.58
C ASP A 157 -10.88 -14.56 -0.71
N HIS A 158 -10.07 -13.58 -0.32
CA HIS A 158 -8.90 -13.78 0.54
C HIS A 158 -9.12 -13.25 1.95
N VAL A 159 -9.64 -12.03 2.08
CA VAL A 159 -9.90 -11.35 3.34
C VAL A 159 -11.38 -10.91 3.34
N PRO A 160 -12.32 -11.81 3.69
CA PRO A 160 -13.74 -11.49 3.73
C PRO A 160 -14.04 -10.38 4.72
N LEU A 161 -15.18 -9.72 4.53
CA LEU A 161 -15.70 -8.74 5.49
C LEU A 161 -16.12 -9.43 6.80
N PRO A 162 -15.98 -8.78 7.95
CA PRO A 162 -16.38 -9.36 9.22
C PRO A 162 -17.89 -9.60 9.28
N THR A 163 -18.31 -10.74 9.84
CA THR A 163 -19.72 -11.16 9.91
C THR A 163 -20.37 -10.90 11.26
N THR A 164 -19.58 -10.61 12.31
CA THR A 164 -20.06 -10.34 13.66
C THR A 164 -20.72 -8.96 13.76
N GLU A 165 -21.83 -8.84 14.49
CA GLU A 165 -22.57 -7.58 14.65
C GLU A 165 -21.70 -6.43 15.20
N GLU A 166 -20.79 -6.71 16.12
CA GLU A 166 -19.88 -5.70 16.67
C GLU A 166 -19.01 -5.07 15.57
N LEU A 167 -18.36 -5.89 14.75
CA LEU A 167 -17.44 -5.43 13.71
C LEU A 167 -18.14 -4.87 12.47
N LYS A 168 -19.42 -5.23 12.24
CA LYS A 168 -20.25 -4.63 11.17
C LYS A 168 -20.49 -3.13 11.35
N ALA A 169 -20.28 -2.60 12.56
CA ALA A 169 -20.32 -1.16 12.80
C ALA A 169 -19.27 -0.40 11.96
N VAL A 170 -18.16 -1.06 11.58
CA VAL A 170 -17.14 -0.49 10.70
C VAL A 170 -17.58 -0.65 9.23
N ARG A 171 -17.85 0.49 8.58
CA ARG A 171 -18.36 0.52 7.20
C ARG A 171 -17.25 0.27 6.18
N VAL A 172 -16.91 -0.99 5.98
CA VAL A 172 -15.82 -1.40 5.08
C VAL A 172 -16.25 -1.39 3.61
N SER A 173 -15.33 -0.97 2.73
CA SER A 173 -15.36 -1.27 1.30
C SER A 173 -14.01 -1.79 0.85
N THR A 174 -14.02 -2.76 -0.05
CA THR A 174 -12.82 -3.35 -0.68
C THR A 174 -12.80 -3.05 -2.19
N GLU A 175 -13.55 -2.05 -2.66
CA GLU A 175 -13.51 -1.62 -4.05
C GLU A 175 -12.22 -0.85 -4.34
N ALA A 176 -11.61 -1.09 -5.51
CA ALA A 176 -10.35 -0.45 -5.90
C ALA A 176 -10.47 1.09 -5.93
N SER A 177 -11.58 1.62 -6.45
CA SER A 177 -11.86 3.07 -6.54
C SER A 177 -12.07 3.74 -5.19
N ARG A 178 -12.44 2.98 -4.16
CA ARG A 178 -12.67 3.52 -2.81
C ARG A 178 -11.47 3.36 -1.90
N SER A 179 -10.49 2.55 -2.28
CA SER A 179 -9.32 2.25 -1.46
C SER A 179 -8.62 3.53 -0.99
N ILE A 180 -8.24 3.54 0.30
CA ILE A 180 -7.46 4.66 0.84
C ILE A 180 -6.04 4.68 0.28
N VAL A 181 -5.47 3.52 -0.04
CA VAL A 181 -4.19 3.43 -0.74
C VAL A 181 -4.51 3.27 -2.22
N PRO A 182 -4.04 4.17 -3.11
CA PRO A 182 -4.25 4.00 -4.53
C PRO A 182 -3.64 2.68 -5.01
N VAL A 183 -4.43 1.90 -5.76
CA VAL A 183 -4.03 0.58 -6.22
C VAL A 183 -2.94 0.72 -7.29
N SER A 184 -1.71 0.31 -6.95
CA SER A 184 -0.54 0.41 -7.83
C SER A 184 -0.17 -0.96 -8.41
N ARG A 185 0.40 -0.98 -9.62
CA ARG A 185 0.87 -2.23 -10.27
C ARG A 185 2.28 -2.66 -9.84
N GLY A 186 3.04 -1.78 -9.18
CA GLY A 186 4.37 -2.10 -8.67
C GLY A 186 5.32 -2.68 -9.73
N GLN A 187 5.89 -3.84 -9.44
CA GLN A 187 6.84 -4.59 -10.29
C GLN A 187 6.17 -5.61 -11.23
N ARG A 188 4.84 -5.58 -11.40
CA ARG A 188 4.15 -6.43 -12.39
C ARG A 188 4.70 -6.19 -13.80
N GLN A 189 4.61 -7.22 -14.64
CA GLN A 189 5.02 -7.12 -16.05
C GLN A 189 4.22 -6.03 -16.76
N LYS A 190 4.92 -5.29 -17.61
CA LYS A 190 4.42 -4.12 -18.32
C LYS A 190 4.23 -4.46 -19.79
N SER A 191 3.26 -3.82 -20.41
CA SER A 191 3.00 -3.93 -21.85
C SER A 191 3.66 -2.81 -22.66
N SER A 192 4.31 -1.85 -22.00
CA SER A 192 4.97 -0.70 -22.62
C SER A 192 6.10 -0.17 -21.74
N ASP A 193 7.14 0.33 -22.40
CA ASP A 193 8.28 0.99 -21.77
C ASP A 193 8.08 2.50 -21.61
N GLU A 194 7.04 3.08 -22.23
CA GLU A 194 6.71 4.50 -22.06
C GLU A 194 6.33 4.81 -20.61
N SER A 195 6.93 5.85 -20.06
CA SER A 195 6.61 6.37 -18.74
C SER A 195 6.30 7.86 -18.78
N CYS A 196 5.50 8.32 -17.83
CA CYS A 196 5.14 9.71 -17.64
C CYS A 196 5.24 10.00 -16.15
N LEU A 197 6.21 10.84 -15.77
CA LEU A 197 6.30 11.35 -14.41
C LEU A 197 5.38 12.57 -14.29
N VAL A 198 4.55 12.58 -13.26
CA VAL A 198 3.79 13.75 -12.81
C VAL A 198 4.26 14.09 -11.40
N VAL A 199 4.59 15.35 -11.17
CA VAL A 199 4.95 15.87 -9.84
C VAL A 199 3.88 16.85 -9.41
N LEU A 200 3.25 16.59 -8.28
CA LEU A 200 2.31 17.49 -7.61
C LEU A 200 2.99 18.08 -6.38
N PHE A 201 2.94 19.39 -6.30
CA PHE A 201 3.54 20.17 -5.21
C PHE A 201 2.59 20.28 -4.02
N ALA A 202 3.14 20.42 -2.81
CA ALA A 202 2.37 20.58 -1.58
C ALA A 202 1.36 21.75 -1.67
N GLY A 203 0.16 21.52 -1.14
CA GLY A 203 -0.95 22.45 -1.11
C GLY A 203 -2.21 21.77 -0.55
N ASP A 204 -3.20 22.57 -0.16
CA ASP A 204 -4.41 22.08 0.55
C ASP A 204 -5.19 21.02 -0.24
N TYR A 205 -5.10 21.06 -1.56
CA TYR A 205 -5.84 20.18 -2.47
C TYR A 205 -4.97 19.09 -3.12
N THR A 206 -3.68 18.99 -2.79
CA THR A 206 -2.72 18.12 -3.49
C THR A 206 -3.12 16.65 -3.45
N ILE A 207 -3.58 16.14 -2.29
CA ILE A 207 -4.03 14.75 -2.15
C ILE A 207 -5.28 14.48 -3.00
N ALA A 208 -6.25 15.41 -2.97
CA ALA A 208 -7.47 15.29 -3.77
C ALA A 208 -7.17 15.34 -5.27
N ASN A 209 -6.26 16.21 -5.69
CA ASN A 209 -5.83 16.33 -7.08
C ASN A 209 -5.06 15.09 -7.55
N ALA A 210 -4.17 14.55 -6.71
CA ALA A 210 -3.47 13.30 -7.00
C ALA A 210 -4.47 12.15 -7.20
N ARG A 211 -5.47 12.01 -6.32
CA ARG A 211 -6.54 11.02 -6.47
C ARG A 211 -7.34 11.21 -7.75
N LYS A 212 -7.83 12.42 -8.01
CA LYS A 212 -8.60 12.72 -9.23
C LYS A 212 -7.81 12.36 -10.49
N LEU A 213 -6.52 12.71 -10.52
CA LEU A 213 -5.65 12.36 -11.63
C LEU A 213 -5.50 10.85 -11.79
N ILE A 214 -5.32 10.12 -10.68
CA ILE A 214 -5.23 8.65 -10.69
C ILE A 214 -6.53 8.04 -11.22
N ASP A 215 -7.68 8.48 -10.71
CA ASP A 215 -8.99 7.93 -11.08
C ASP A 215 -9.26 8.13 -12.58
N GLU A 216 -9.04 9.34 -13.09
CA GLU A 216 -9.20 9.62 -14.52
C GLU A 216 -8.22 8.81 -15.38
N LYS A 217 -6.95 8.67 -14.96
CA LYS A 217 -5.96 7.91 -15.72
C LYS A 217 -6.23 6.42 -15.72
N THR A 218 -6.71 5.87 -14.60
CA THR A 218 -7.06 4.45 -14.46
C THR A 218 -8.34 4.11 -15.24
N ALA A 219 -9.28 5.06 -15.35
CA ALA A 219 -10.48 4.91 -16.16
C ALA A 219 -10.20 4.91 -17.68
N ILE A 220 -9.17 5.64 -18.14
CA ILE A 220 -8.85 5.79 -19.57
C ILE A 220 -7.92 4.68 -20.06
N GLU A 221 -6.95 4.25 -19.26
CA GLU A 221 -5.98 3.20 -19.61
C GLU A 221 -5.65 2.41 -18.33
N ALA A 222 -5.51 1.09 -18.43
CA ALA A 222 -5.11 0.20 -17.33
C ALA A 222 -3.64 0.46 -16.89
N ASN A 223 -3.39 1.67 -16.41
CA ASN A 223 -2.08 2.26 -16.24
C ASN A 223 -1.51 1.96 -14.87
N THR A 224 -0.21 1.67 -14.85
CA THR A 224 0.56 1.60 -13.61
C THR A 224 0.65 2.99 -13.02
N VAL A 225 0.31 3.16 -11.74
CA VAL A 225 0.70 4.35 -10.98
C VAL A 225 1.71 3.91 -9.92
N ILE A 226 2.97 4.36 -10.02
CA ILE A 226 3.89 4.34 -8.88
C ILE A 226 3.76 5.70 -8.23
N LEU A 227 3.27 5.70 -6.99
CA LEU A 227 3.18 6.90 -6.19
C LEU A 227 4.35 6.91 -5.22
N HIS A 228 4.88 8.10 -4.99
CA HIS A 228 5.88 8.32 -3.95
C HIS A 228 5.77 9.76 -3.45
N GLU A 229 5.56 9.91 -2.16
CA GLU A 229 5.64 11.17 -1.44
C GLU A 229 7.03 11.32 -0.82
N SER A 230 7.69 12.45 -1.08
CA SER A 230 9.01 12.75 -0.53
C SER A 230 9.06 14.19 -0.02
N SER A 231 9.69 14.38 1.14
CA SER A 231 10.14 15.68 1.63
C SER A 231 11.53 16.06 1.08
N ASP A 232 12.26 15.11 0.49
CA ASP A 232 13.57 15.33 -0.11
C ASP A 232 13.44 15.65 -1.61
N ILE A 233 13.00 16.89 -1.86
CA ILE A 233 12.71 17.42 -3.20
C ILE A 233 14.01 17.51 -4.03
N LEU A 234 15.14 17.80 -3.39
CA LEU A 234 16.42 17.99 -4.07
C LEU A 234 16.93 16.68 -4.68
N ASN A 235 16.86 15.56 -3.94
CA ASN A 235 17.25 14.25 -4.46
C ASN A 235 16.35 13.72 -5.58
N LEU A 236 15.05 14.04 -5.55
CA LEU A 236 14.13 13.73 -6.64
C LEU A 236 14.45 14.50 -7.92
N LEU A 237 14.83 15.78 -7.79
CA LEU A 237 15.14 16.65 -8.93
C LEU A 237 16.55 16.40 -9.48
N THR A 238 17.54 15.98 -8.67
CA THR A 238 18.90 15.69 -9.13
C THR A 238 19.02 14.35 -9.86
N CYS A 239 18.22 13.34 -9.48
CA CYS A 239 18.12 12.07 -10.22
C CYS A 239 17.59 12.25 -11.65
N SER A 240 16.86 13.33 -11.92
CA SER A 240 16.50 13.75 -13.28
C SER A 240 17.45 14.85 -13.73
N LEU A 241 18.57 14.48 -14.36
CA LEU A 241 19.65 15.36 -14.87
C LEU A 241 19.19 16.60 -15.69
N ARG A 242 17.89 16.73 -16.03
CA ARG A 242 17.31 17.83 -16.81
C ARG A 242 16.31 18.72 -16.05
N LEU A 243 16.01 18.46 -14.77
CA LEU A 243 15.11 19.32 -13.97
C LEU A 243 15.82 20.51 -13.31
N HIS A 244 17.15 20.57 -13.41
CA HIS A 244 17.99 21.59 -12.77
C HIS A 244 17.59 23.04 -13.09
N HIS A 245 17.01 23.29 -14.27
CA HIS A 245 16.60 24.63 -14.70
C HIS A 245 15.19 25.04 -14.24
N LEU A 246 14.33 24.06 -13.92
CA LEU A 246 12.98 24.25 -13.34
C LEU A 246 13.04 24.32 -11.82
N ALA A 247 13.99 23.61 -11.22
CA ALA A 247 14.27 23.60 -9.79
C ALA A 247 14.39 25.03 -9.22
N SER A 248 15.15 25.93 -9.86
CA SER A 248 15.37 27.28 -9.35
C SER A 248 14.14 28.19 -9.33
N LYS A 249 13.06 27.87 -10.07
CA LYS A 249 11.81 28.66 -10.07
C LYS A 249 10.77 28.16 -9.08
N VAL A 250 10.92 26.93 -8.58
CA VAL A 250 9.86 26.23 -7.85
C VAL A 250 10.28 25.91 -6.41
N LEU A 251 11.59 25.87 -6.11
CA LEU A 251 12.14 25.39 -4.84
C LEU A 251 11.91 26.29 -3.61
N ASP A 252 11.60 27.58 -3.77
CA ASP A 252 11.70 28.53 -2.65
C ASP A 252 10.62 28.38 -1.56
N ASN A 253 9.61 27.51 -1.69
CA ASN A 253 8.50 27.41 -0.70
C ASN A 253 7.89 26.00 -0.49
N LEU A 254 8.58 24.92 -0.83
CA LEU A 254 7.97 23.57 -0.83
C LEU A 254 8.46 22.67 0.30
N SER A 255 7.52 22.10 1.07
CA SER A 255 7.79 21.17 2.17
C SER A 255 7.80 19.68 1.75
N TRP A 256 7.04 19.30 0.72
CA TRP A 256 6.96 17.94 0.18
C TRP A 256 6.36 17.92 -1.24
N VAL A 257 6.53 16.80 -1.95
CA VAL A 257 5.93 16.54 -3.27
C VAL A 257 5.35 15.14 -3.36
N VAL A 258 4.28 14.98 -4.14
CA VAL A 258 3.79 13.66 -4.57
C VAL A 258 4.17 13.45 -6.02
N THR A 259 4.87 12.36 -6.27
CA THR A 259 5.19 11.91 -7.62
C THR A 259 4.27 10.77 -8.02
N ALA A 260 3.80 10.79 -9.26
CA ALA A 260 2.98 9.76 -9.86
C ALA A 260 3.60 9.37 -11.20
N THR A 261 4.04 8.12 -11.33
CA THR A 261 4.55 7.60 -12.60
C THR A 261 3.46 6.79 -13.30
N PHE A 262 2.96 7.30 -14.42
CA PHE A 262 2.00 6.61 -15.29
C PHE A 262 2.71 5.87 -16.42
N LYS A 263 2.29 4.66 -16.76
CA LYS A 263 2.84 3.88 -17.90
C LYS A 263 1.72 3.46 -18.84
N SER A 264 1.87 3.69 -20.15
CA SER A 264 0.77 3.65 -21.14
C SER A 264 1.09 2.86 -22.41
N LEU A 265 0.03 2.34 -23.04
CA LEU A 265 0.01 1.61 -24.32
C LEU A 265 -0.12 2.51 -25.58
N LYS A 266 -0.51 3.80 -25.47
CA LYS A 266 -0.70 4.68 -26.64
C LYS A 266 -0.17 6.10 -26.44
N GLY A 267 0.36 6.67 -27.53
CA GLY A 267 1.28 7.80 -27.55
C GLY A 267 0.95 9.04 -26.70
N ILE A 268 2.01 9.65 -26.20
CA ILE A 268 2.09 10.71 -25.18
C ILE A 268 1.35 12.03 -25.55
N ARG A 269 1.02 12.27 -26.82
CA ARG A 269 0.46 13.55 -27.31
C ARG A 269 -0.92 13.93 -26.74
N ASN A 270 -1.77 12.97 -26.37
CA ASN A 270 -3.07 13.28 -25.76
C ASN A 270 -2.98 13.67 -24.26
N ARG A 271 -1.82 13.50 -23.61
CA ARG A 271 -1.68 13.60 -22.14
C ARG A 271 -1.40 15.02 -21.63
N CYS A 272 -0.75 15.89 -22.43
CA CYS A 272 -0.51 17.29 -22.05
C CYS A 272 -1.82 18.10 -21.92
N ARG A 273 -2.87 17.73 -22.66
CA ARG A 273 -4.19 18.40 -22.59
C ARG A 273 -4.88 18.19 -21.25
N ILE A 274 -5.01 16.94 -20.80
CA ILE A 274 -5.72 16.60 -19.55
C ILE A 274 -5.06 17.29 -18.33
N VAL A 275 -3.73 17.28 -18.26
CA VAL A 275 -2.99 17.95 -17.18
C VAL A 275 -3.19 19.47 -17.24
N SER A 276 -3.14 20.06 -18.45
CA SER A 276 -3.36 21.50 -18.66
C SER A 276 -4.80 21.93 -18.35
N ASP A 277 -5.79 21.07 -18.61
CA ASP A 277 -7.21 21.37 -18.42
C ASP A 277 -7.65 21.23 -16.95
N ILE A 278 -6.99 20.36 -16.16
CA ILE A 278 -7.33 20.09 -14.76
C ILE A 278 -6.52 20.93 -13.77
N LEU A 279 -5.26 21.22 -14.10
CA LEU A 279 -4.28 21.79 -13.17
C LEU A 279 -3.77 23.15 -13.65
N SER A 280 -4.63 23.95 -14.28
CA SER A 280 -4.32 25.27 -14.86
C SER A 280 -3.60 26.27 -13.91
N ASN A 281 -3.56 25.99 -12.60
CA ASN A 281 -2.88 26.80 -11.58
C ASN A 281 -1.64 26.13 -10.93
N PHE A 282 -1.14 24.99 -11.42
CA PHE A 282 -0.05 24.26 -10.77
C PHE A 282 1.10 23.94 -11.73
N ALA A 283 2.33 24.01 -11.21
CA ALA A 283 3.49 23.52 -11.94
C ALA A 283 3.38 22.00 -12.04
N VAL A 284 3.09 21.49 -13.23
CA VAL A 284 3.14 20.05 -13.52
C VAL A 284 4.28 19.80 -14.47
N ILE A 285 5.25 19.00 -14.02
CA ILE A 285 6.33 18.57 -14.88
C ILE A 285 5.95 17.22 -15.45
N ILE A 286 5.76 17.17 -16.78
CA ILE A 286 5.53 15.95 -17.54
C ILE A 286 6.86 15.56 -18.19
N TRP A 287 7.34 14.35 -17.95
CA TRP A 287 8.59 13.84 -18.51
C TRP A 287 8.37 12.55 -19.32
N GLN A 288 9.16 12.35 -20.39
CA GLN A 288 9.13 11.20 -21.31
C GLN A 288 10.28 10.24 -21.02
#